data_AF-A0A969C3N1-F1
#
_entry.id   AF-A0A969C3N1-F1
#
_cell.length_a   1.000
_cell.length_b   1.000
_cell.length_c   1.000
_cell.angle_alpha   90.00
_cell.angle_beta   90.00
_cell.angle_gamma   90.00
#
_symmetry.space_group_name_H-M   'P 1'
#
loop_
_entity.id
_entity.type
_entity.pdbx_description
1 polymer ?
#
loop_
_entity_poly.entity_id
_entity_poly.type
_entity_poly.pdbx_seq_one_letter_code
_entity_poly.pdbx_strand_id
1 'polypeptide(L)'
;MGKNPIEIDSISPYFFWSEKFYTRNLIYKDERFELMAVCWDKGQISRVHNHADQKCWMTVVEGKLHGQNFSVAEMEESKGFVN
;
A
#
# COMPACT_ATOMS: atom_id res chain seq x y z
N MET A 1 4.97 -14.28 13.58
CA MET A 1 4.49 -14.39 12.18
C MET A 1 3.06 -14.93 12.20
N GLY A 2 2.21 -14.49 11.25
CA GLY A 2 0.82 -14.92 11.18
C GLY A 2 0.67 -16.40 10.79
N LYS A 3 -0.55 -16.95 10.90
CA LYS A 3 -0.85 -18.36 10.62
C LYS A 3 -0.62 -18.79 9.16
N ASN A 4 -0.43 -17.84 8.25
CA ASN A 4 -0.18 -18.06 6.83
C ASN A 4 1.08 -17.28 6.43
N PRO A 5 2.28 -17.88 6.45
CA PRO A 5 3.49 -17.22 5.97
C PRO A 5 3.38 -16.96 4.46
N ILE A 6 3.96 -15.85 4.02
CA ILE A 6 4.06 -15.51 2.60
C ILE A 6 5.46 -15.89 2.14
N GLU A 7 5.53 -16.79 1.16
CA GLU A 7 6.79 -17.14 0.51
C GLU A 7 7.22 -15.99 -0.40
N ILE A 8 8.37 -15.36 -0.13
CA ILE A 8 8.84 -14.18 -0.86
C ILE A 8 8.96 -14.46 -2.37
N ASP A 9 9.43 -15.64 -2.74
CA ASP A 9 9.59 -16.03 -4.14
C ASP A 9 8.25 -16.09 -4.90
N SER A 10 7.13 -16.29 -4.21
CA SER A 10 5.79 -16.28 -4.83
C SER A 10 5.31 -14.88 -5.24
N ILE A 11 5.92 -13.82 -4.69
CA ILE A 11 5.54 -12.42 -4.93
C ILE A 11 6.68 -11.57 -5.51
N SER A 12 7.91 -12.06 -5.50
CA SER A 12 9.08 -11.35 -6.03
C SER A 12 8.99 -10.94 -7.51
N PRO A 13 8.27 -11.65 -8.41
CA PRO A 13 8.09 -11.18 -9.79
C PRO A 13 7.35 -9.83 -9.92
N TYR A 14 6.70 -9.38 -8.85
CA TYR A 14 5.95 -8.11 -8.80
C TYR A 14 6.72 -7.01 -8.08
N PHE A 15 7.98 -7.25 -7.70
CA PHE A 15 8.82 -6.27 -7.00
C PHE A 15 9.51 -5.34 -8.00
N PHE A 16 8.74 -4.39 -8.54
CA PHE A 16 9.28 -3.32 -9.38
C PHE A 16 9.61 -2.10 -8.52
N TRP A 17 10.88 -1.72 -8.46
CA TRP A 17 11.37 -0.63 -7.61
C TRP A 17 11.56 0.67 -8.38
N SER A 18 11.56 1.79 -7.66
CA SER A 18 11.89 3.11 -8.18
C SER A 18 12.61 3.91 -7.11
N GLU A 19 13.78 4.47 -7.45
CA GLU A 19 14.56 5.31 -6.53
C GLU A 19 13.83 6.61 -6.17
N LYS A 20 12.89 7.07 -7.03
CA LYS A 20 12.24 8.38 -6.90
C LYS A 20 10.95 8.37 -6.08
N PHE A 21 10.22 7.25 -6.09
CA PHE A 21 8.91 7.13 -5.44
C PHE A 21 8.59 5.67 -5.16
N TYR A 22 7.74 5.43 -4.18
CA TYR A 22 7.23 4.09 -3.91
C TYR A 22 6.34 3.63 -5.06
N THR A 23 6.38 2.33 -5.38
CA THR A 23 5.60 1.77 -6.49
C THR A 23 4.44 0.95 -5.96
N ARG A 24 3.37 0.85 -6.75
CA ARG A 24 2.21 -0.01 -6.49
C ARG A 24 2.05 -0.95 -7.67
N ASN A 25 2.41 -2.22 -7.49
CA ASN A 25 2.49 -3.21 -8.55
C ASN A 25 1.34 -4.21 -8.40
N LEU A 26 0.46 -4.27 -9.40
CA LEU A 26 -0.72 -5.14 -9.37
C LEU A 26 -0.30 -6.62 -9.44
N ILE A 27 -0.74 -7.42 -8.46
CA ILE A 27 -0.57 -8.88 -8.45
C ILE A 27 -1.82 -9.56 -8.99
N TYR A 28 -3.00 -9.16 -8.48
CA TYR A 28 -4.29 -9.75 -8.82
C TYR A 28 -5.41 -8.71 -8.67
N LYS A 29 -6.44 -8.84 -9.50
CA LYS A 29 -7.67 -8.05 -9.41
C LYS A 29 -8.86 -8.85 -9.91
N ASP A 30 -9.94 -8.79 -9.15
CA ASP A 30 -11.28 -9.18 -9.58
C ASP A 30 -12.32 -8.14 -9.10
N GLU A 31 -13.61 -8.47 -9.20
CA GLU A 31 -14.70 -7.59 -8.73
C GLU A 31 -14.75 -7.41 -7.21
N ARG A 32 -14.03 -8.24 -6.44
CA ARG A 32 -14.08 -8.29 -4.98
C ARG A 32 -12.91 -7.56 -4.34
N PHE A 33 -11.71 -7.71 -4.89
CA PHE A 33 -10.51 -7.07 -4.33
C PHE A 33 -9.38 -6.87 -5.34
N GLU A 34 -8.47 -5.96 -4.95
CA GLU A 34 -7.17 -5.79 -5.58
C GLU A 34 -6.07 -6.24 -4.60
N LEU A 35 -5.11 -7.01 -5.10
CA LEU A 35 -3.90 -7.38 -4.38
C LEU A 35 -2.70 -6.76 -5.09
N MET A 36 -1.84 -6.11 -4.32
CA MET A 36 -0.69 -5.37 -4.85
C MET A 36 0.57 -5.62 -4.01
N ALA A 37 1.72 -5.68 -4.68
CA ALA A 37 3.02 -5.48 -4.04
C ALA A 37 3.29 -3.97 -4.01
N VAL A 38 3.63 -3.44 -2.83
CA VAL A 38 4.01 -2.03 -2.68
C VAL A 38 5.46 -1.98 -2.23
N CYS A 39 6.32 -1.40 -3.05
CA CYS A 39 7.76 -1.36 -2.82
C CYS A 39 8.17 0.05 -2.38
N TRP A 40 8.83 0.14 -1.23
CA TRP A 40 9.26 1.38 -0.60
C TRP A 40 10.77 1.35 -0.39
N ASP A 41 11.49 2.26 -1.03
CA ASP A 41 12.88 2.52 -0.65
C ASP A 41 12.95 3.34 0.65
N LYS A 42 14.09 3.24 1.34
CA LYS A 42 14.31 3.92 2.61
C LYS A 42 14.09 5.44 2.47
N GLY A 43 13.19 5.97 3.29
CA GLY A 43 12.88 7.40 3.33
C GLY A 43 11.72 7.83 2.44
N GLN A 44 11.17 6.94 1.61
CA GLN A 44 9.95 7.21 0.85
C GLN A 44 8.72 7.18 1.78
N ILE A 45 7.74 8.05 1.50
CA ILE A 45 6.51 8.19 2.29
C ILE A 45 5.30 8.35 1.37
N SER A 46 4.13 7.89 1.82
CA SER A 46 2.88 8.21 1.16
C SER A 46 2.46 9.64 1.49
N ARG A 47 1.56 10.20 0.68
CA ARG A 47 0.72 11.31 1.14
C ARG A 47 -0.24 10.80 2.22
N VAL A 48 -0.80 11.70 3.01
CA VAL A 48 -1.99 11.39 3.82
C VAL A 48 -3.15 11.19 2.86
N HIS A 49 -3.81 10.04 2.92
CA HIS A 49 -4.91 9.68 2.03
C HIS A 49 -5.94 8.81 2.77
N ASN A 50 -7.17 8.76 2.24
CA ASN A 50 -8.18 7.79 2.63
C ASN A 50 -8.23 6.65 1.57
N HIS A 51 -9.16 5.71 1.74
CA HIS A 51 -9.33 4.59 0.82
C HIS A 51 -10.64 4.66 0.02
N ALA A 52 -11.21 5.86 -0.19
CA ALA A 52 -12.44 6.08 -0.98
C ALA A 52 -13.56 5.07 -0.67
N ASP A 53 -13.92 4.93 0.60
CA ASP A 53 -14.92 3.99 1.14
C ASP A 53 -14.62 2.49 0.92
N GLN A 54 -13.42 2.14 0.46
CA GLN A 54 -12.94 0.77 0.38
C GLN A 54 -12.25 0.36 1.70
N LYS A 55 -12.29 -0.96 1.97
CA LYS A 55 -11.50 -1.55 3.07
C LYS A 55 -10.09 -1.84 2.57
N CYS A 56 -9.10 -1.56 3.42
CA CYS A 56 -7.69 -1.79 3.12
C CYS A 56 -7.07 -2.69 4.19
N TRP A 57 -6.27 -3.65 3.74
CA TRP A 57 -5.44 -4.50 4.57
C TRP A 57 -4.02 -4.49 4.01
N MET A 58 -3.03 -4.43 4.89
CA MET A 58 -1.63 -4.51 4.51
C MET A 58 -0.87 -5.45 5.45
N THR A 59 0.15 -6.09 4.90
CA THR A 59 1.13 -6.87 5.66
C THR A 59 2.52 -6.51 5.17
N VAL A 60 3.48 -6.37 6.09
CA VAL A 60 4.89 -6.16 5.74
C VAL A 60 5.53 -7.53 5.59
N VAL A 61 5.86 -7.88 4.35
CA VAL A 61 6.53 -9.15 4.01
C VAL A 61 8.03 -9.08 4.20
N GLU A 62 8.63 -7.91 4.01
CA GLU A 62 10.06 -7.65 4.17
C GLU A 62 10.28 -6.21 4.69
N GLY A 63 11.29 -6.02 5.55
CA GLY A 63 11.62 -4.72 6.11
C GLY A 63 10.67 -4.26 7.23
N LYS A 64 10.47 -2.94 7.34
CA LYS A 64 9.64 -2.29 8.38
C LYS A 64 8.98 -1.04 7.80
N LEU A 65 7.71 -0.82 8.14
CA LEU A 65 6.97 0.40 7.84
C LEU A 65 6.48 1.06 9.13
N HIS A 66 6.41 2.39 9.12
CA HIS A 66 5.77 3.18 10.16
C HIS A 66 4.40 3.65 9.67
N GLY A 67 3.32 3.15 10.28
CA GLY A 67 1.96 3.61 10.02
C GLY A 67 1.55 4.70 11.00
N GLN A 68 0.97 5.79 10.48
CA GLN A 68 0.43 6.89 11.28
C GLN A 68 -1.01 7.16 10.88
N ASN A 69 -1.92 7.14 11.86
CA ASN A 69 -3.33 7.46 11.64
C ASN A 69 -3.59 8.93 11.96
N PHE A 70 -4.46 9.55 11.16
CA PHE A 70 -4.89 10.93 11.32
C PHE A 70 -6.41 10.97 11.48
N SER A 71 -6.91 11.93 12.27
CA SER A 71 -8.35 12.21 12.38
C SER A 71 -8.73 13.27 11.35
N VAL A 72 -9.90 13.11 10.73
CA VAL A 72 -10.44 14.13 9.81
C VAL A 72 -10.96 15.30 10.64
N ALA A 73 -10.39 16.48 10.45
CA ALA A 73 -10.92 17.72 11.02
C ALA A 73 -12.04 18.29 10.14
N GLU A 74 -11.79 18.38 8.83
CA GLU A 74 -12.74 18.81 7.81
C GLU A 74 -12.49 18.00 6.53
N MET A 75 -13.57 17.64 5.82
CA MET A 75 -13.51 16.84 4.59
C MET A 75 -14.10 17.67 3.44
N GLU A 76 -13.28 18.02 2.46
CA GLU A 76 -13.71 18.75 1.27
C GLU A 76 -13.48 17.86 0.04
N GLU A 77 -14.55 17.20 -0.43
CA GLU A 77 -14.50 16.22 -1.53
C GLU A 77 -13.95 16.81 -2.84
N SER A 78 -14.17 18.10 -3.08
CA SER A 78 -13.68 18.83 -4.25
C SER A 78 -12.17 19.05 -4.26
N LYS A 79 -11.48 18.94 -3.11
CA LYS A 79 -10.03 19.18 -3.00
C LYS A 79 -9.17 17.97 -3.29
N GLY A 80 -9.78 16.82 -3.59
CA GLY A 80 -9.08 15.66 -4.12
C GLY A 80 -7.83 15.30 -3.32
N PHE A 81 -7.98 14.62 -2.19
CA PHE A 81 -6.91 13.76 -1.68
C PHE A 81 -6.82 12.54 -2.61
N VAL A 82 -6.45 12.78 -3.86
CA VAL A 82 -6.36 11.79 -4.93
C VAL A 82 -5.14 10.91 -4.67
N ASN A 83 -5.29 9.63 -4.97
CA ASN A 83 -4.25 8.59 -4.96
C ASN A 83 -2.89 9.09 -5.47
#